data_AF-A0A852MW36-F1
#
_entry.id   AF-A0A852MW36-F1
#
_cell.length_a   1.000
_cell.length_b   1.000
_cell.length_c   1.000
_cell.angle_alpha   90.00
_cell.angle_beta   90.00
_cell.angle_gamma   90.00
#
_symmetry.space_group_name_H-M   'P 1'
#
loop_
_entity.id
_entity.type
_entity.pdbx_description
1 polymer ?
#
loop_
_entity_poly.entity_id
_entity_poly.type
_entity_poly.pdbx_seq_one_letter_code
_entity_poly.pdbx_strand_id
1 'polypeptide(L)'
;QHKQESTEKSRKTDDPVADSSPKLGADKHQDEATSKKKLCVKAAKEHSIPKDLNKVLENKVMETVLDLSYVKLSVVEMMHSGDANSGGIVSQSVSSHSDLIPGVYEGGLKIWECTFDLIDYFSEAELEFTNKTVLDLGCGAGLLGIVALRGKADRVHFQDYNSTVIDEITLPNVVANCINDSRRMGSGKDRKASKPPSKRPRKVEGSPDMLNRCRFFSGEWSQVSQLLLSSNKPFSKYDIILTSETIYNPDYYSALHDTLAQLLDKNGCVYLASKVHYFGVGGGTYLFEKFIEEKNVFRTSRVKTIDQGLQRCIMEIAFKDAC
;
A
#
# COMPACT_ATOMS: atom_id res chain seq x y z
N GLN A 1 -0.08 33.33 -83.21
CA GLN A 1 1.02 33.81 -82.33
C GLN A 1 1.92 32.62 -82.04
N HIS A 2 3.13 32.61 -82.61
CA HIS A 2 4.21 31.60 -82.45
C HIS A 2 4.68 31.53 -80.97
N LYS A 3 4.97 30.39 -80.33
CA LYS A 3 5.92 29.27 -80.55
C LYS A 3 7.33 29.52 -79.91
N GLN A 4 7.77 28.53 -79.11
CA GLN A 4 9.15 28.13 -78.71
C GLN A 4 9.93 29.05 -77.73
N GLU A 5 10.49 28.62 -76.59
CA GLU A 5 11.42 27.51 -76.23
C GLU A 5 12.91 27.90 -76.37
N SER A 6 13.72 27.44 -75.39
CA SER A 6 15.18 27.21 -75.38
C SER A 6 16.14 28.19 -74.65
N THR A 7 16.68 27.70 -73.53
CA THR A 7 18.11 27.56 -73.12
C THR A 7 19.20 28.40 -73.80
N GLU A 8 20.14 29.00 -73.03
CA GLU A 8 21.49 28.45 -72.66
C GLU A 8 22.47 29.55 -72.15
N LYS A 9 23.45 29.14 -71.31
CA LYS A 9 24.84 29.66 -71.10
C LYS A 9 25.07 31.08 -70.50
N SER A 10 25.70 31.22 -69.32
CA SER A 10 27.15 31.07 -68.96
C SER A 10 27.99 32.36 -69.10
N ARG A 11 28.55 32.85 -67.96
CA ARG A 11 29.89 33.46 -67.69
C ARG A 11 29.75 34.53 -66.57
N LYS A 12 30.24 34.32 -65.34
CA LYS A 12 31.62 34.44 -64.79
C LYS A 12 32.24 35.85 -64.87
N THR A 13 32.47 36.44 -63.68
CA THR A 13 33.62 37.25 -63.19
C THR A 13 33.33 37.53 -61.70
N ASP A 14 33.98 36.89 -60.72
CA ASP A 14 35.31 37.17 -60.12
C ASP A 14 35.36 38.63 -59.60
N ASP A 15 35.46 38.94 -58.30
CA ASP A 15 36.63 38.70 -57.43
C ASP A 15 36.36 38.98 -55.91
N PRO A 16 37.32 38.69 -55.00
CA PRO A 16 37.12 38.21 -53.62
C PRO A 16 37.53 39.20 -52.52
N VAL A 17 37.09 39.00 -51.27
CA VAL A 17 37.84 39.48 -50.08
C VAL A 17 37.67 38.56 -48.87
N ALA A 18 38.82 37.95 -48.51
CA ALA A 18 39.36 37.63 -47.18
C ALA A 18 38.54 36.86 -46.14
N ASP A 19 38.94 35.59 -46.04
CA ASP A 19 39.02 34.76 -44.84
C ASP A 19 39.76 35.46 -43.68
N SER A 20 39.13 35.50 -42.50
CA SER A 20 39.85 35.47 -41.23
C SER A 20 38.94 34.88 -40.14
N SER A 21 39.19 33.61 -39.85
CA SER A 21 38.64 32.87 -38.72
C SER A 21 38.96 33.53 -37.37
N PRO A 22 38.11 33.28 -36.35
CA PRO A 22 38.61 32.53 -35.21
C PRO A 22 37.69 31.35 -34.82
N LYS A 23 38.35 30.23 -34.51
CA LYS A 23 37.78 29.01 -33.92
C LYS A 23 37.23 29.30 -32.51
N LEU A 24 36.09 28.70 -32.16
CA LEU A 24 35.92 27.75 -31.04
C LEU A 24 34.44 27.61 -30.68
N GLY A 25 33.94 26.37 -30.71
CA GLY A 25 32.60 26.00 -30.30
C GLY A 25 32.31 24.56 -30.69
N ALA A 26 33.03 23.62 -30.06
CA ALA A 26 32.72 22.20 -30.20
C ALA A 26 31.37 21.93 -29.51
N ASP A 27 30.39 21.51 -30.31
CA ASP A 27 29.09 21.04 -29.84
C ASP A 27 29.28 19.91 -28.82
N LYS A 28 29.02 20.24 -27.56
CA LYS A 28 28.83 19.25 -26.51
C LYS A 28 27.42 18.68 -26.67
N HIS A 29 27.33 17.52 -27.31
CA HIS A 29 26.38 16.50 -26.89
C HIS A 29 26.71 16.16 -25.43
N GLN A 30 26.02 16.81 -24.49
CA GLN A 30 25.91 16.31 -23.14
C GLN A 30 24.60 15.53 -23.06
N ASP A 31 24.76 14.23 -22.88
CA ASP A 31 23.73 13.31 -22.44
C ASP A 31 22.85 13.95 -21.37
N GLU A 32 21.58 14.20 -21.71
CA GLU A 32 20.49 14.18 -20.73
C GLU A 32 20.32 12.72 -20.27
N ALA A 33 21.34 12.22 -19.57
CA ALA A 33 21.17 11.10 -18.67
C ALA A 33 20.20 11.60 -17.59
N THR A 34 18.92 11.27 -17.79
CA THR A 34 17.87 11.33 -16.77
C THR A 34 18.47 10.91 -15.44
N SER A 35 18.70 11.90 -14.59
CA SER A 35 19.17 11.69 -13.23
C SER A 35 17.99 11.06 -12.47
N LYS A 36 17.78 9.77 -12.66
CA LYS A 36 17.02 8.93 -11.75
C LYS A 36 17.74 9.04 -10.43
N LYS A 37 17.28 9.97 -9.59
CA LYS A 37 17.63 10.09 -8.19
C LYS A 37 17.60 8.66 -7.65
N LYS A 38 18.77 8.10 -7.37
CA LYS A 38 18.92 6.74 -6.85
C LYS A 38 18.34 6.79 -5.44
N LEU A 39 17.03 6.59 -5.33
CA LEU A 39 16.31 6.59 -4.07
C LEU A 39 16.98 5.49 -3.24
N CYS A 40 17.61 5.87 -2.12
CA CYS A 40 18.21 4.92 -1.21
C CYS A 40 17.05 4.12 -0.59
N VAL A 41 16.73 2.96 -1.18
CA VAL A 41 15.63 2.12 -0.70
C VAL A 41 16.07 1.54 0.65
N LYS A 42 15.43 1.99 1.73
CA LYS A 42 15.66 1.46 3.07
C LYS A 42 15.36 -0.04 3.08
N ALA A 43 16.16 -0.81 3.82
CA ALA A 43 15.93 -2.24 3.98
C ALA A 43 14.56 -2.49 4.64
N ALA A 44 13.87 -3.54 4.22
CA ALA A 44 12.65 -3.98 4.87
C ALA A 44 12.93 -4.50 6.30
N LYS A 45 11.95 -4.38 7.18
CA LYS A 45 12.03 -4.74 8.60
C LYS A 45 10.84 -5.60 8.97
N GLU A 46 11.07 -6.73 9.65
CA GLU A 46 10.04 -7.45 10.40
C GLU A 46 9.96 -6.87 11.81
N HIS A 47 8.75 -6.58 12.29
CA HIS A 47 8.51 -5.96 13.58
C HIS A 47 8.04 -6.99 14.61
N SER A 48 8.62 -6.94 15.80
CA SER A 48 8.26 -7.83 16.90
C SER A 48 7.03 -7.31 17.66
N ILE A 49 6.11 -8.21 17.99
CA ILE A 49 4.99 -7.89 18.89
C ILE A 49 5.55 -7.62 20.31
N PRO A 50 5.28 -6.45 20.91
CA PRO A 50 5.70 -6.16 22.28
C PRO A 50 5.11 -7.14 23.29
N LYS A 51 5.90 -7.51 24.30
CA LYS A 51 5.46 -8.45 25.35
C LYS A 51 4.34 -7.89 26.22
N ASP A 52 4.33 -6.58 26.44
CA ASP A 52 3.28 -5.91 27.22
C ASP A 52 2.25 -5.28 26.29
N LEU A 53 1.17 -6.03 26.03
CA LEU A 53 0.09 -5.60 25.15
C LEU A 53 -0.71 -4.42 25.71
N ASN A 54 -0.72 -4.21 27.03
CA ASN A 54 -1.43 -3.06 27.61
C ASN A 54 -0.69 -1.77 27.29
N LYS A 55 0.65 -1.81 27.32
CA LYS A 55 1.49 -0.68 26.96
C LYS A 55 1.32 -0.27 25.50
N VAL A 56 1.05 -1.22 24.60
CA VAL A 56 0.78 -0.94 23.17
C VAL A 56 -0.44 -0.03 22.99
N LEU A 57 -1.44 -0.16 23.85
CA LEU A 57 -2.68 0.62 23.79
C LEU A 57 -2.68 1.83 24.73
N GLU A 58 -1.60 2.02 25.49
CA GLU A 58 -1.50 3.11 26.46
C GLU A 58 -1.54 4.45 25.74
N ASN A 59 -2.38 5.37 26.22
CA ASN A 59 -2.59 6.71 25.63
C ASN A 59 -3.11 6.71 24.19
N LYS A 60 -3.60 5.58 23.66
CA LYS A 60 -4.25 5.52 22.35
C LYS A 60 -5.75 5.80 22.47
N VAL A 61 -6.24 6.75 21.68
CA VAL A 61 -7.68 6.98 21.53
C VAL A 61 -8.21 6.00 20.51
N MET A 62 -9.14 5.13 20.92
CA MET A 62 -9.72 4.11 20.06
C MET A 62 -11.11 4.55 19.57
N GLU A 63 -11.37 4.36 18.29
CA GLU A 63 -12.70 4.47 17.66
C GLU A 63 -13.17 3.11 17.19
N THR A 64 -14.47 2.96 16.93
CA THR A 64 -15.06 1.71 16.44
C THR A 64 -15.92 1.97 15.22
N VAL A 65 -15.69 1.21 14.16
CA VAL A 65 -16.45 1.22 12.92
C VAL A 65 -16.61 -0.22 12.44
N LEU A 66 -17.79 -0.63 11.97
CA LEU A 66 -18.04 -2.01 11.52
C LEU A 66 -17.58 -3.09 12.53
N ASP A 67 -17.80 -2.85 13.83
CA ASP A 67 -17.29 -3.70 14.92
C ASP A 67 -15.75 -3.83 15.04
N LEU A 68 -14.98 -3.10 14.24
CA LEU A 68 -13.52 -3.04 14.26
C LEU A 68 -13.08 -1.85 15.12
N SER A 69 -12.15 -2.10 16.04
CA SER A 69 -11.52 -1.04 16.84
C SER A 69 -10.26 -0.54 16.14
N TYR A 70 -10.07 0.77 15.99
CA TYR A 70 -8.85 1.33 15.42
C TYR A 70 -8.43 2.60 16.16
N VAL A 71 -7.14 2.91 16.11
CA VAL A 71 -6.58 4.12 16.69
C VAL A 71 -7.10 5.31 15.88
N LYS A 72 -7.89 6.15 16.55
CA LYS A 72 -8.25 7.47 16.05
C LYS A 72 -7.05 8.37 16.28
N LEU A 73 -6.36 8.70 15.20
CA LEU A 73 -5.26 9.63 15.28
C LEU A 73 -5.76 11.06 15.08
N SER A 74 -5.50 11.93 16.06
CA SER A 74 -5.47 13.35 15.78
C SER A 74 -4.05 13.76 15.38
N VAL A 75 -3.93 14.62 14.36
CA VAL A 75 -2.67 15.21 13.91
C VAL A 75 -1.87 15.84 15.07
N VAL A 76 -2.58 16.36 16.08
CA VAL A 76 -2.02 17.01 17.26
C VAL A 76 -1.33 16.02 18.21
N GLU A 77 -1.87 14.80 18.38
CA GLU A 77 -1.33 13.81 19.32
C GLU A 77 0.02 13.25 18.87
N MET A 78 0.27 13.12 17.56
CA MET A 78 1.56 12.63 17.05
C MET A 78 2.70 13.66 17.17
N MET A 79 2.41 14.95 17.27
CA MET A 79 3.45 15.96 17.51
C MET A 79 4.02 15.91 18.94
N HIS A 80 3.30 15.27 19.87
CA HIS A 80 3.67 15.22 21.29
C HIS A 80 4.41 13.93 21.69
N SER A 81 4.51 12.92 20.81
CA SER A 81 5.14 11.63 21.14
C SER A 81 6.68 11.62 21.14
N GLY A 82 7.33 12.78 20.95
CA GLY A 82 8.73 13.00 21.36
C GLY A 82 9.82 12.28 20.57
N ASP A 83 9.48 11.47 19.57
CA ASP A 83 10.49 10.83 18.71
C ASP A 83 10.84 11.75 17.52
N ALA A 84 12.06 12.31 17.53
CA ALA A 84 12.49 13.36 16.61
C ALA A 84 12.44 12.94 15.12
N ASN A 85 12.50 11.63 14.84
CA ASN A 85 12.45 11.10 13.47
C ASN A 85 11.02 10.85 12.98
N SER A 86 10.11 10.44 13.88
CA SER A 86 8.68 10.23 13.59
C SER A 86 7.92 11.57 13.51
N GLY A 87 8.20 12.46 14.46
CA GLY A 87 7.61 13.80 14.51
C GLY A 87 7.97 14.67 13.29
N GLY A 88 9.14 14.46 12.69
CA GLY A 88 9.58 15.18 11.49
C GLY A 88 8.76 14.84 10.24
N ILE A 89 8.48 13.55 10.00
CA ILE A 89 7.73 13.08 8.82
C ILE A 89 6.27 13.53 8.90
N VAL A 90 5.67 13.42 10.09
CA VAL A 90 4.30 13.86 10.35
C VAL A 90 4.18 15.39 10.27
N SER A 91 5.14 16.12 10.84
CA SER A 91 5.17 17.58 10.72
C SER A 91 5.25 18.03 9.26
N GLN A 92 5.97 17.30 8.42
CA GLN A 92 6.10 17.63 6.99
C GLN A 92 4.83 17.31 6.18
N SER A 93 4.13 16.20 6.45
CA SER A 93 2.84 15.90 5.78
C SER A 93 1.74 16.89 6.18
N VAL A 94 1.70 17.27 7.46
CA VAL A 94 0.74 18.24 8.00
C VAL A 94 0.99 19.64 7.45
N SER A 95 2.26 20.07 7.41
CA SER A 95 2.64 21.35 6.81
C SER A 95 2.30 21.42 5.32
N SER A 96 2.50 20.33 4.59
CA SER A 96 2.18 20.25 3.15
C SER A 96 0.69 19.99 2.85
N HIS A 97 -0.16 19.80 3.86
CA HIS A 97 -1.57 19.39 3.70
C HIS A 97 -1.75 18.19 2.78
N SER A 98 -0.75 17.30 2.72
CA SER A 98 -0.71 16.17 1.81
C SER A 98 -0.73 14.86 2.58
N ASP A 99 -1.70 14.00 2.24
CA ASP A 99 -1.78 12.63 2.78
C ASP A 99 -0.66 11.72 2.22
N LEU A 100 0.12 12.19 1.23
CA LEU A 100 1.18 11.44 0.54
C LEU A 100 2.41 12.34 0.27
N ILE A 101 3.61 11.81 0.51
CA ILE A 101 4.90 12.35 0.08
C ILE A 101 5.70 11.19 -0.55
N PRO A 102 5.74 11.09 -1.89
CA PRO A 102 6.37 9.95 -2.58
C PRO A 102 7.82 9.68 -2.12
N GLY A 103 8.11 8.44 -1.78
CA GLY A 103 9.43 7.97 -1.31
C GLY A 103 9.82 8.41 0.11
N VAL A 104 8.94 9.12 0.82
CA VAL A 104 9.17 9.59 2.20
C VAL A 104 8.05 9.15 3.13
N TYR A 105 6.79 9.32 2.72
CA TYR A 105 5.59 8.98 3.46
C TYR A 105 4.44 8.68 2.49
N GLU A 106 4.21 7.39 2.21
CA GLU A 106 3.16 6.95 1.28
C GLU A 106 1.77 6.84 1.94
N GLY A 107 1.49 7.66 2.97
CA GLY A 107 0.23 7.61 3.71
C GLY A 107 0.23 6.63 4.89
N GLY A 108 -0.97 6.27 5.37
CA GLY A 108 -1.17 5.26 6.43
C GLY A 108 -1.86 5.75 7.71
N LEU A 109 -1.98 7.08 7.90
CA LEU A 109 -2.70 7.67 9.05
C LEU A 109 -4.20 7.85 8.81
N LYS A 110 -4.57 8.04 7.53
CA LYS A 110 -5.95 8.11 7.07
C LYS A 110 -6.39 6.73 6.62
N ILE A 111 -7.60 6.34 7.01
CA ILE A 111 -8.27 5.17 6.44
C ILE A 111 -8.97 5.63 5.16
N TRP A 112 -8.62 5.00 4.06
CA TRP A 112 -9.14 5.32 2.74
C TRP A 112 -10.52 4.66 2.52
N GLU A 113 -11.40 5.33 1.78
CA GLU A 113 -12.78 4.86 1.55
C GLU A 113 -12.86 3.47 0.92
N CYS A 114 -11.94 3.15 0.00
CA CYS A 114 -11.84 1.83 -0.63
C CYS A 114 -11.60 0.69 0.36
N THR A 115 -11.04 0.99 1.55
CA THR A 115 -10.87 -0.02 2.61
C THR A 115 -12.23 -0.50 3.11
N PHE A 116 -13.19 0.43 3.28
CA PHE A 116 -14.54 0.07 3.71
C PHE A 116 -15.33 -0.61 2.60
N ASP A 117 -15.22 -0.13 1.35
CA ASP A 117 -15.85 -0.80 0.21
C ASP A 117 -15.43 -2.28 0.12
N LEU A 118 -14.15 -2.56 0.38
CA LEU A 118 -13.58 -3.90 0.33
C LEU A 118 -14.04 -4.78 1.51
N ILE A 119 -14.15 -4.21 2.71
CA ILE A 119 -14.71 -4.92 3.88
C ILE A 119 -16.18 -5.29 3.64
N ASP A 120 -16.97 -4.37 3.10
CA ASP A 120 -18.37 -4.62 2.76
C ASP A 120 -18.47 -5.74 1.71
N TYR A 121 -17.60 -5.70 0.69
CA TYR A 121 -17.55 -6.75 -0.33
C TYR A 121 -17.19 -8.13 0.23
N PHE A 122 -16.31 -8.23 1.23
CA PHE A 122 -15.99 -9.53 1.85
C PHE A 122 -17.25 -10.22 2.39
N SER A 123 -18.17 -9.45 2.97
CA SER A 123 -19.43 -9.96 3.50
C SER A 123 -20.42 -10.29 2.39
N GLU A 124 -20.54 -9.42 1.38
CA GLU A 124 -21.45 -9.62 0.24
C GLU A 124 -21.09 -10.81 -0.63
N ALA A 125 -19.79 -11.04 -0.85
CA ALA A 125 -19.28 -12.14 -1.66
C ALA A 125 -18.96 -13.39 -0.85
N GLU A 126 -19.29 -13.40 0.45
CA GLU A 126 -19.07 -14.53 1.37
C GLU A 126 -17.62 -15.07 1.31
N LEU A 127 -16.64 -14.17 1.37
CA LEU A 127 -15.23 -14.56 1.29
C LEU A 127 -14.82 -15.37 2.51
N GLU A 128 -14.35 -16.60 2.26
CA GLU A 128 -13.87 -17.51 3.29
C GLU A 128 -12.38 -17.31 3.58
N PHE A 129 -12.08 -16.84 4.78
CA PHE A 129 -10.71 -16.73 5.29
C PHE A 129 -10.26 -17.95 6.10
N THR A 130 -11.17 -18.87 6.41
CA THR A 130 -10.87 -20.03 7.26
C THR A 130 -9.67 -20.82 6.73
N ASN A 131 -8.63 -21.00 7.57
CA ASN A 131 -7.39 -21.71 7.26
C ASN A 131 -6.57 -21.12 6.09
N LYS A 132 -6.78 -19.86 5.70
CA LYS A 132 -6.02 -19.19 4.64
C LYS A 132 -4.80 -18.46 5.18
N THR A 133 -3.76 -18.36 4.36
CA THR A 133 -2.62 -17.45 4.55
C THR A 133 -2.90 -16.15 3.80
N VAL A 134 -3.06 -15.04 4.53
CA VAL A 134 -3.51 -13.76 3.99
C VAL A 134 -2.42 -12.69 4.14
N LEU A 135 -2.25 -11.85 3.12
CA LEU A 135 -1.41 -10.64 3.19
C LEU A 135 -2.29 -9.41 3.03
N ASP A 136 -2.19 -8.46 3.97
CA ASP A 136 -2.70 -7.10 3.83
C ASP A 136 -1.53 -6.20 3.35
N LEU A 137 -1.51 -5.89 2.05
CA LEU A 137 -0.41 -5.19 1.37
C LEU A 137 -0.75 -3.70 1.23
N GLY A 138 0.12 -2.84 1.76
CA GLY A 138 -0.20 -1.41 1.94
C GLY A 138 -1.28 -1.21 3.00
N CYS A 139 -1.10 -1.85 4.16
CA CYS A 139 -2.18 -2.09 5.11
C CYS A 139 -2.67 -0.85 5.85
N GLY A 140 -1.83 0.19 6.03
CA GLY A 140 -2.18 1.35 6.85
C GLY A 140 -2.71 0.95 8.23
N ALA A 141 -3.98 1.22 8.49
CA ALA A 141 -4.65 0.81 9.73
C ALA A 141 -4.80 -0.72 9.93
N GLY A 142 -4.57 -1.54 8.91
CA GLY A 142 -4.62 -3.01 8.99
C GLY A 142 -6.02 -3.59 9.05
N LEU A 143 -7.06 -2.83 8.69
CA LEU A 143 -8.44 -3.28 8.86
C LEU A 143 -8.78 -4.51 8.01
N LEU A 144 -8.25 -4.60 6.79
CA LEU A 144 -8.50 -5.74 5.91
C LEU A 144 -7.93 -7.03 6.52
N GLY A 145 -6.68 -7.00 6.97
CA GLY A 145 -6.06 -8.12 7.65
C GLY A 145 -6.71 -8.46 8.99
N ILE A 146 -7.22 -7.47 9.74
CA ILE A 146 -7.96 -7.74 10.99
C ILE A 146 -9.28 -8.48 10.71
N VAL A 147 -9.99 -8.10 9.63
CA VAL A 147 -11.20 -8.83 9.21
C VAL A 147 -10.85 -10.27 8.83
N ALA A 148 -9.80 -10.49 8.05
CA ALA A 148 -9.33 -11.84 7.72
C ALA A 148 -8.93 -12.65 8.97
N LEU A 149 -8.27 -12.01 9.94
CA LEU A 149 -7.86 -12.65 11.20
C LEU A 149 -9.08 -13.11 12.03
N ARG A 150 -10.12 -12.27 12.10
CA ARG A 150 -11.41 -12.59 12.74
C ARG A 150 -12.18 -13.65 11.95
N GLY A 151 -12.04 -13.65 10.63
CA GLY A 151 -12.50 -14.70 9.72
C GLY A 151 -11.74 -16.02 9.81
N LYS A 152 -10.90 -16.20 10.85
CA LYS A 152 -10.15 -17.43 11.15
C LYS A 152 -9.11 -17.80 10.08
N ALA A 153 -8.50 -16.80 9.43
CA ALA A 153 -7.24 -17.00 8.71
C ALA A 153 -6.19 -17.69 9.60
N ASP A 154 -5.50 -18.68 9.05
CA ASP A 154 -4.42 -19.39 9.77
C ASP A 154 -3.24 -18.45 10.00
N ARG A 155 -2.97 -17.58 9.03
CA ARG A 155 -1.89 -16.59 9.09
C ARG A 155 -2.32 -15.30 8.44
N VAL A 156 -1.96 -14.17 9.06
CA VAL A 156 -2.17 -12.84 8.49
C VAL A 156 -0.88 -12.04 8.59
N HIS A 157 -0.36 -11.62 7.45
CA HIS A 157 0.78 -10.71 7.39
C HIS A 157 0.30 -9.31 7.05
N PHE A 158 0.89 -8.31 7.70
CA PHE A 158 0.62 -6.90 7.48
C PHE A 158 1.86 -6.24 6.93
N GLN A 159 1.74 -5.52 5.82
CA GLN A 159 2.83 -4.78 5.22
C GLN A 159 2.43 -3.33 4.96
N ASP A 160 3.26 -2.39 5.42
CA ASP A 160 3.17 -0.97 5.06
C ASP A 160 4.53 -0.46 4.59
N TYR A 161 4.58 0.66 3.87
CA TYR A 161 5.85 1.29 3.53
C TYR A 161 6.56 1.80 4.80
N ASN A 162 5.81 2.38 5.74
CA ASN A 162 6.33 3.14 6.86
C ASN A 162 6.45 2.29 8.13
N SER A 163 7.66 2.23 8.71
CA SER A 163 7.91 1.57 10.02
C SER A 163 7.00 2.13 11.11
N THR A 164 6.85 3.46 11.18
CA THR A 164 6.00 4.12 12.17
C THR A 164 4.54 3.74 12.04
N VAL A 165 4.01 3.54 10.82
CA VAL A 165 2.61 3.13 10.62
C VAL A 165 2.39 1.75 11.22
N ILE A 166 3.32 0.82 10.97
CA ILE A 166 3.27 -0.52 11.59
C ILE A 166 3.28 -0.43 13.12
N ASP A 167 4.27 0.26 13.69
CA ASP A 167 4.50 0.30 15.13
C ASP A 167 3.40 1.07 15.89
N GLU A 168 2.93 2.18 15.34
CA GLU A 168 2.05 3.13 16.05
C GLU A 168 0.56 3.02 15.70
N ILE A 169 0.22 2.36 14.58
CA ILE A 169 -1.14 2.25 14.06
C ILE A 169 -1.55 0.79 13.87
N THR A 170 -0.89 0.07 12.95
CA THR A 170 -1.30 -1.28 12.55
C THR A 170 -1.26 -2.25 13.73
N LEU A 171 -0.14 -2.30 14.44
CA LEU A 171 0.06 -3.22 15.56
C LEU A 171 -0.91 -2.91 16.72
N PRO A 172 -1.07 -1.66 17.19
CA PRO A 172 -2.12 -1.32 18.16
C PRO A 172 -3.54 -1.71 17.72
N ASN A 173 -3.89 -1.52 16.44
CA ASN A 173 -5.20 -1.92 15.92
C ASN A 173 -5.39 -3.43 16.01
N VAL A 174 -4.42 -4.22 15.57
CA VAL A 174 -4.49 -5.69 15.68
C VAL A 174 -4.62 -6.12 17.14
N VAL A 175 -3.80 -5.56 18.04
CA VAL A 175 -3.86 -5.87 19.48
C VAL A 175 -5.22 -5.54 20.09
N ALA A 176 -5.79 -4.37 19.79
CA ALA A 176 -7.10 -3.97 20.28
C ALA A 176 -8.20 -4.94 19.84
N ASN A 177 -8.15 -5.42 18.59
CA ASN A 177 -9.14 -6.33 18.07
C ASN A 177 -8.99 -7.78 18.58
N CYS A 178 -7.77 -8.23 18.92
CA CYS A 178 -7.55 -9.53 19.56
C CYS A 178 -7.99 -9.56 21.03
N ILE A 179 -7.76 -8.46 21.76
CA ILE A 179 -8.17 -8.33 23.16
C ILE A 179 -9.69 -8.25 23.30
N ASN A 180 -10.35 -7.46 22.45
CA ASN A 180 -11.80 -7.25 22.54
C ASN A 180 -12.61 -8.50 22.17
N ASP A 181 -12.11 -9.32 21.23
CA ASP A 181 -12.78 -10.56 20.83
C ASP A 181 -12.81 -11.58 21.98
N SER A 182 -11.72 -11.64 22.75
CA SER A 182 -11.62 -12.46 23.98
C SER A 182 -12.68 -12.08 25.03
N ARG A 183 -13.09 -10.80 25.08
CA ARG A 183 -14.15 -10.31 25.98
C ARG A 183 -15.55 -10.64 25.48
N ARG A 184 -15.77 -10.67 24.16
CA ARG A 184 -17.05 -11.03 23.54
C ARG A 184 -17.37 -12.51 23.71
N MET A 185 -16.36 -13.38 23.67
CA MET A 185 -16.55 -14.83 23.88
C MET A 185 -16.83 -15.20 25.36
N GLY A 186 -16.41 -14.35 26.31
CA GLY A 186 -16.61 -14.55 27.75
C GLY A 186 -17.95 -14.09 28.31
N SER A 187 -18.81 -13.40 27.53
CA SER A 187 -20.10 -12.85 27.99
C SER A 187 -21.31 -13.73 27.67
N GLY A 188 -21.10 -14.95 27.17
CA GLY A 188 -22.15 -15.91 26.80
C GLY A 188 -22.82 -16.69 27.95
N LYS A 189 -22.56 -16.37 29.23
CA LYS A 189 -23.30 -16.97 30.36
C LYS A 189 -23.83 -15.90 31.33
N ASP A 190 -25.15 -15.93 31.46
CA ASP A 190 -25.97 -15.41 32.56
C ASP A 190 -26.20 -13.89 32.67
N ARG A 191 -27.29 -13.44 32.05
CA ARG A 191 -28.04 -12.26 32.51
C ARG A 191 -28.72 -12.58 33.85
N LYS A 192 -28.08 -12.28 34.98
CA LYS A 192 -28.76 -11.87 36.22
C LYS A 192 -27.99 -10.78 36.95
N ALA A 193 -28.76 -9.91 37.61
CA ALA A 193 -28.42 -8.55 38.00
C ALA A 193 -27.34 -8.38 39.08
N SER A 194 -26.71 -7.20 39.00
CA SER A 194 -26.20 -6.31 40.05
C SER A 194 -25.02 -6.75 40.94
N LYS A 195 -23.81 -6.20 40.65
CA LYS A 195 -22.87 -5.57 41.62
C LYS A 195 -22.04 -4.46 40.92
N PRO A 196 -21.62 -3.39 41.64
CA PRO A 196 -20.86 -2.29 41.06
C PRO A 196 -19.42 -2.71 40.73
N PRO A 197 -18.76 -2.09 39.73
CA PRO A 197 -17.45 -2.54 39.26
C PRO A 197 -16.37 -2.21 40.28
N SER A 198 -15.66 -3.24 40.75
CA SER A 198 -14.46 -3.11 41.58
C SER A 198 -13.32 -2.49 40.77
N LYS A 199 -12.74 -1.39 41.27
CA LYS A 199 -11.57 -0.67 40.74
C LYS A 199 -10.25 -1.46 40.89
N ARG A 200 -10.11 -2.60 40.21
CA ARG A 200 -8.80 -3.26 40.02
C ARG A 200 -8.58 -3.50 38.52
N PRO A 201 -7.45 -3.08 37.94
CA PRO A 201 -7.12 -3.43 36.57
C PRO A 201 -6.92 -4.94 36.53
N ARG A 202 -7.86 -5.67 35.92
CA ARG A 202 -7.65 -7.08 35.58
C ARG A 202 -6.62 -7.10 34.46
N LYS A 203 -5.50 -7.81 34.68
CA LYS A 203 -4.49 -8.08 33.66
C LYS A 203 -5.22 -8.70 32.46
N VAL A 204 -5.27 -7.96 31.35
CA VAL A 204 -6.02 -8.39 30.17
C VAL A 204 -5.11 -9.33 29.39
N GLU A 205 -5.32 -10.63 29.56
CA GLU A 205 -4.75 -11.64 28.68
C GLU A 205 -5.62 -11.65 27.42
N GLY A 206 -5.21 -10.92 26.38
CA GLY A 206 -5.80 -11.12 25.05
C GLY A 206 -5.53 -12.55 24.60
N SER A 207 -6.38 -13.14 23.74
CA SER A 207 -6.15 -14.46 23.16
C SER A 207 -4.78 -14.48 22.48
N PRO A 208 -3.74 -15.08 23.10
CA PRO A 208 -2.38 -15.07 22.56
C PRO A 208 -2.33 -15.76 21.20
N ASP A 209 -3.28 -16.69 21.00
CA ASP A 209 -3.42 -17.52 19.82
C ASP A 209 -3.64 -16.70 18.54
N MET A 210 -4.50 -15.66 18.58
CA MET A 210 -4.74 -14.84 17.40
C MET A 210 -3.51 -14.00 17.02
N LEU A 211 -2.81 -13.41 17.99
CA LEU A 211 -1.63 -12.59 17.74
C LEU A 211 -0.45 -13.40 17.22
N ASN A 212 -0.32 -14.67 17.62
CA ASN A 212 0.72 -15.58 17.13
C ASN A 212 0.58 -15.90 15.64
N ARG A 213 -0.60 -15.67 15.05
CA ARG A 213 -0.87 -15.81 13.61
C ARG A 213 -0.48 -14.56 12.81
N CYS A 214 -0.08 -13.48 13.47
CA CYS A 214 0.23 -12.20 12.85
C CYS A 214 1.73 -11.96 12.70
N ARG A 215 2.15 -11.42 11.55
CA ARG A 215 3.49 -10.87 11.34
C ARG A 215 3.40 -9.50 10.69
N PHE A 216 4.35 -8.62 10.99
CA PHE A 216 4.30 -7.22 10.62
C PHE A 216 5.58 -6.81 9.91
N PHE A 217 5.45 -6.16 8.76
CA PHE A 217 6.56 -5.79 7.90
C PHE A 217 6.47 -4.33 7.49
N SER A 218 7.59 -3.63 7.50
CA SER A 218 7.68 -2.32 6.86
C SER A 218 8.75 -2.28 5.78
N GLY A 219 8.51 -1.52 4.73
CA GLY A 219 9.47 -1.23 3.67
C GLY A 219 8.82 -1.25 2.30
N GLU A 220 9.62 -0.92 1.29
CA GLU A 220 9.19 -1.01 -0.11
C GLU A 220 8.89 -2.48 -0.49
N TRP A 221 7.91 -2.69 -1.37
CA TRP A 221 7.35 -4.00 -1.68
C TRP A 221 8.39 -5.03 -2.14
N SER A 222 9.32 -4.63 -3.01
CA SER A 222 10.38 -5.55 -3.49
C SER A 222 11.30 -6.01 -2.35
N GLN A 223 11.62 -5.11 -1.42
CA GLN A 223 12.46 -5.42 -0.26
C GLN A 223 11.73 -6.33 0.74
N VAL A 224 10.42 -6.12 0.95
CA VAL A 224 9.62 -7.00 1.81
C VAL A 224 9.47 -8.38 1.18
N SER A 225 9.24 -8.45 -0.14
CA SER A 225 9.21 -9.71 -0.87
C SER A 225 10.53 -10.46 -0.72
N GLN A 226 11.67 -9.79 -0.91
CA GLN A 226 12.99 -10.38 -0.70
C GLN A 226 13.18 -10.87 0.74
N LEU A 227 12.77 -10.09 1.75
CA LEU A 227 12.86 -10.47 3.15
C LEU A 227 12.03 -11.73 3.46
N LEU A 228 10.82 -11.83 2.90
CA LEU A 228 9.95 -12.99 3.08
C LEU A 228 10.53 -14.24 2.42
N LEU A 229 11.04 -14.11 1.20
CA LEU A 229 11.58 -15.22 0.40
C LEU A 229 12.98 -15.69 0.87
N SER A 230 13.78 -14.79 1.45
CA SER A 230 15.12 -15.11 1.96
C SER A 230 15.14 -15.57 3.42
N SER A 231 13.98 -15.58 4.09
CA SER A 231 13.89 -16.02 5.47
C SER A 231 14.17 -17.52 5.59
N ASN A 232 14.95 -17.92 6.60
CA ASN A 232 15.10 -19.34 6.97
C ASN A 232 13.82 -19.96 7.54
N LYS A 233 12.74 -19.17 7.71
CA LYS A 233 11.43 -19.65 8.13
C LYS A 233 10.68 -20.21 6.91
N PRO A 234 9.97 -21.35 7.04
CA PRO A 234 9.11 -21.84 5.97
C PRO A 234 8.10 -20.76 5.55
N PHE A 235 8.21 -20.33 4.29
CA PHE A 235 7.32 -19.35 3.68
C PHE A 235 6.43 -20.07 2.66
N SER A 236 5.14 -20.12 2.96
CA SER A 236 4.10 -20.46 1.98
C SER A 236 3.64 -19.17 1.32
N LYS A 237 3.37 -19.25 0.02
CA LYS A 237 2.72 -18.15 -0.70
C LYS A 237 1.31 -17.89 -0.14
N TYR A 238 0.78 -16.72 -0.42
CA TYR A 238 -0.51 -16.30 0.12
C TYR A 238 -1.66 -16.83 -0.72
N ASP A 239 -2.66 -17.41 -0.07
CA ASP A 239 -3.93 -17.76 -0.70
C ASP A 239 -4.69 -16.50 -1.12
N ILE A 240 -4.61 -15.44 -0.31
CA ILE A 240 -5.30 -14.17 -0.54
C ILE A 240 -4.35 -13.01 -0.28
N ILE A 241 -4.25 -12.08 -1.22
CA ILE A 241 -3.62 -10.78 -1.01
C ILE A 241 -4.73 -9.71 -1.04
N LEU A 242 -4.84 -8.93 0.02
CA LEU A 242 -5.78 -7.83 0.18
C LEU A 242 -5.01 -6.53 0.05
N THR A 243 -5.54 -5.58 -0.72
CA THR A 243 -4.89 -4.28 -0.89
C THR A 243 -5.90 -3.18 -1.25
N SER A 244 -5.70 -1.99 -0.72
CA SER A 244 -6.62 -0.85 -0.91
C SER A 244 -5.84 0.41 -1.26
N GLU A 245 -6.21 1.06 -2.36
CA GLU A 245 -5.61 2.31 -2.84
C GLU A 245 -4.09 2.23 -3.02
N THR A 246 -3.59 1.14 -3.61
CA THR A 246 -2.14 0.91 -3.85
C THR A 246 -1.70 1.13 -5.30
N ILE A 247 -2.62 1.55 -6.17
CA ILE A 247 -2.34 1.82 -7.60
C ILE A 247 -2.51 3.30 -7.99
N TYR A 248 -2.35 4.20 -7.03
CA TYR A 248 -2.47 5.64 -7.30
C TYR A 248 -1.28 6.21 -8.10
N ASN A 249 -0.11 5.57 -8.04
CA ASN A 249 1.09 6.03 -8.72
C ASN A 249 1.63 4.96 -9.72
N PRO A 250 1.57 5.23 -11.04
CA PRO A 250 2.07 4.32 -12.07
C PRO A 250 3.55 3.93 -11.94
N ASP A 251 4.37 4.79 -11.35
CA ASP A 251 5.81 4.55 -11.18
C ASP A 251 6.10 3.28 -10.37
N TYR A 252 5.16 2.86 -9.52
CA TYR A 252 5.29 1.68 -8.67
C TYR A 252 4.55 0.44 -9.19
N TYR A 253 3.90 0.51 -10.36
CA TYR A 253 3.15 -0.62 -10.91
C TYR A 253 4.00 -1.87 -11.11
N SER A 254 5.24 -1.73 -11.58
CA SER A 254 6.14 -2.89 -11.74
C SER A 254 6.48 -3.51 -10.39
N ALA A 255 6.80 -2.70 -9.38
CA ALA A 255 7.13 -3.21 -8.05
C ALA A 255 5.93 -3.93 -7.41
N LEU A 256 4.72 -3.38 -7.54
CA LEU A 256 3.50 -4.04 -7.09
C LEU A 256 3.27 -5.36 -7.82
N HIS A 257 3.26 -5.33 -9.15
CA HIS A 257 3.05 -6.51 -9.99
C HIS A 257 4.03 -7.64 -9.67
N ASP A 258 5.32 -7.33 -9.58
CA ASP A 258 6.35 -8.32 -9.34
C ASP A 258 6.23 -8.89 -7.92
N THR A 259 5.82 -8.08 -6.96
CA THR A 259 5.51 -8.51 -5.59
C THR A 259 4.31 -9.46 -5.56
N LEU A 260 3.22 -9.14 -6.25
CA LEU A 260 2.07 -10.04 -6.39
C LEU A 260 2.49 -11.37 -7.02
N ALA A 261 3.29 -11.35 -8.08
CA ALA A 261 3.74 -12.58 -8.77
C ALA A 261 4.65 -13.46 -7.90
N GLN A 262 5.52 -12.83 -7.11
CA GLN A 262 6.41 -13.53 -6.21
C GLN A 262 5.66 -14.15 -5.02
N LEU A 263 4.69 -13.44 -4.45
CA LEU A 263 4.08 -13.77 -3.17
C LEU A 263 2.74 -14.51 -3.25
N LEU A 264 1.99 -14.39 -4.35
CA LEU A 264 0.67 -15.03 -4.50
C LEU A 264 0.81 -16.52 -4.82
N ASP A 265 0.01 -17.36 -4.16
CA ASP A 265 -0.11 -18.78 -4.49
C ASP A 265 -0.65 -18.97 -5.91
N LYS A 266 -0.33 -20.09 -6.56
CA LYS A 266 -0.77 -20.36 -7.95
C LYS A 266 -2.30 -20.34 -8.08
N ASN A 267 -3.01 -20.80 -7.04
CA ASN A 267 -4.47 -20.82 -6.99
C ASN A 267 -5.03 -19.70 -6.08
N GLY A 268 -4.17 -18.76 -5.67
CA GLY A 268 -4.57 -17.63 -4.86
C GLY A 268 -5.20 -16.51 -5.68
N CYS A 269 -5.83 -15.56 -4.97
CA CYS A 269 -6.41 -14.36 -5.56
C CYS A 269 -5.96 -13.09 -4.84
N VAL A 270 -5.93 -11.99 -5.57
CA VAL A 270 -5.74 -10.65 -5.02
C VAL A 270 -7.08 -9.92 -5.10
N TYR A 271 -7.50 -9.31 -4.00
CA TYR A 271 -8.59 -8.34 -4.01
C TYR A 271 -8.02 -6.94 -3.81
N LEU A 272 -8.16 -6.12 -4.86
CA LEU A 272 -7.67 -4.75 -4.92
C LEU A 272 -8.85 -3.79 -5.01
N ALA A 273 -9.00 -2.90 -4.02
CA ALA A 273 -9.98 -1.82 -4.08
C ALA A 273 -9.30 -0.49 -4.44
N SER A 274 -9.84 0.24 -5.41
CA SER A 274 -9.22 1.47 -5.91
C SER A 274 -10.25 2.45 -6.45
N LYS A 275 -9.91 3.74 -6.42
CA LYS A 275 -10.57 4.74 -7.27
C LYS A 275 -10.26 4.43 -8.74
N VAL A 276 -11.18 4.76 -9.64
CA VAL A 276 -10.93 4.55 -11.08
C VAL A 276 -9.82 5.43 -11.62
N HIS A 277 -9.60 6.60 -11.01
CA HIS A 277 -8.53 7.52 -11.37
C HIS A 277 -8.07 8.36 -10.18
N TYR A 278 -6.76 8.66 -10.12
CA TYR A 278 -6.15 9.55 -9.15
C TYR A 278 -5.58 10.78 -9.85
N PHE A 279 -6.24 11.92 -9.69
CA PHE A 279 -5.77 13.19 -10.26
C PHE A 279 -4.40 13.60 -9.68
N GLY A 280 -3.54 14.16 -10.52
CA GLY A 280 -2.17 14.55 -10.15
C GLY A 280 -1.15 13.44 -10.36
N VAL A 281 -1.17 12.42 -9.51
CA VAL A 281 -0.26 11.25 -9.58
C VAL A 281 -0.56 10.34 -10.79
N GLY A 282 -1.78 10.40 -11.34
CA GLY A 282 -2.12 9.86 -12.65
C GLY A 282 -2.50 8.38 -12.68
N GLY A 283 -2.39 7.64 -11.58
CA GLY A 283 -2.75 6.23 -11.51
C GLY A 283 -4.26 5.97 -11.54
N GLY A 284 -4.63 4.71 -11.46
CA GLY A 284 -6.01 4.26 -11.55
C GLY A 284 -6.16 2.91 -12.23
N THR A 285 -7.39 2.40 -12.17
CA THR A 285 -7.70 1.00 -12.50
C THR A 285 -7.44 0.69 -13.97
N TYR A 286 -7.86 1.57 -14.89
CA TYR A 286 -7.67 1.37 -16.33
C TYR A 286 -6.20 1.25 -16.73
N LEU A 287 -5.33 2.12 -16.20
CA LEU A 287 -3.90 2.07 -16.50
C LEU A 287 -3.25 0.83 -15.91
N PHE A 288 -3.69 0.41 -14.72
CA PHE A 288 -3.16 -0.79 -14.07
C PHE A 288 -3.62 -2.08 -14.77
N GLU A 289 -4.86 -2.15 -15.23
CA GLU A 289 -5.38 -3.25 -16.05
C GLU A 289 -4.58 -3.40 -17.34
N LYS A 290 -4.36 -2.30 -18.09
CA LYS A 290 -3.49 -2.33 -19.28
C LYS A 290 -2.08 -2.79 -18.97
N PHE A 291 -1.50 -2.31 -17.87
CA PHE A 291 -0.16 -2.73 -17.45
C PHE A 291 -0.12 -4.25 -17.16
N ILE A 292 -1.14 -4.81 -16.51
CA ILE A 292 -1.25 -6.26 -16.27
C ILE A 292 -1.42 -7.04 -17.58
N GLU A 293 -2.27 -6.54 -18.49
CA GLU A 293 -2.48 -7.16 -19.81
C GLU A 293 -1.15 -7.26 -20.59
N GLU A 294 -0.36 -6.18 -20.60
CA GLU A 294 0.96 -6.14 -21.24
C GLU A 294 1.97 -7.10 -20.60
N LYS A 295 1.97 -7.22 -19.27
CA LYS A 295 2.83 -8.18 -18.55
C LYS A 295 2.45 -9.63 -18.79
N ASN A 296 1.19 -9.90 -19.14
CA ASN A 296 0.69 -11.22 -19.52
C ASN A 296 0.86 -12.33 -18.46
N VAL A 297 0.97 -11.98 -17.17
CA VAL A 297 1.10 -12.94 -16.05
C VAL A 297 -0.23 -13.24 -15.37
N PHE A 298 -1.04 -12.19 -15.19
CA PHE A 298 -2.31 -12.26 -14.48
C PHE A 298 -3.50 -12.02 -15.40
N ARG A 299 -4.66 -12.50 -14.98
CA ARG A 299 -5.97 -12.03 -15.44
C ARG A 299 -6.56 -11.11 -14.38
N THR A 300 -7.32 -10.12 -14.81
CA THR A 300 -8.08 -9.21 -13.95
C THR A 300 -9.56 -9.36 -14.21
N SER A 301 -10.38 -9.17 -13.19
CA SER A 301 -11.82 -9.02 -13.34
C SER A 301 -12.34 -7.97 -12.36
N ARG A 302 -13.27 -7.13 -12.81
CA ARG A 302 -13.93 -6.14 -11.95
C ARG A 302 -15.12 -6.81 -11.28
N VAL A 303 -15.02 -7.04 -9.97
CA VAL A 303 -16.02 -7.78 -9.20
C VAL A 303 -17.05 -6.87 -8.52
N LYS A 304 -16.72 -5.59 -8.30
CA LYS A 304 -17.68 -4.59 -7.79
C LYS A 304 -17.39 -3.20 -8.34
N THR A 305 -18.45 -2.43 -8.54
CA THR A 305 -18.42 -1.00 -8.86
C THR A 305 -19.16 -0.24 -7.78
N ILE A 306 -18.58 0.87 -7.33
CA ILE A 306 -19.21 1.77 -6.37
C ILE A 306 -19.34 3.14 -7.01
N ASP A 307 -20.59 3.55 -7.27
CA ASP A 307 -20.96 4.79 -7.96
C ASP A 307 -21.42 5.87 -6.96
N GLN A 308 -20.60 6.14 -5.95
CA GLN A 308 -20.84 7.20 -4.96
C GLN A 308 -19.68 8.21 -4.96
N GLY A 309 -19.89 9.35 -5.62
CA GLY A 309 -18.84 10.35 -5.83
C GLY A 309 -17.94 10.00 -7.01
N LEU A 310 -16.62 10.10 -6.83
CA LEU A 310 -15.67 9.58 -7.82
C LEU A 310 -15.79 8.06 -7.84
N GLN A 311 -15.99 7.47 -9.03
CA GLN A 311 -16.20 6.03 -9.15
C GLN A 311 -15.05 5.23 -8.54
N ARG A 312 -15.40 4.17 -7.82
CA ARG A 312 -14.46 3.20 -7.24
C ARG A 312 -14.80 1.81 -7.72
N CYS A 313 -13.84 0.91 -7.66
CA CYS A 313 -14.08 -0.50 -7.98
C CYS A 313 -13.25 -1.44 -7.14
N ILE A 314 -13.68 -2.69 -7.13
CA ILE A 314 -12.94 -3.82 -6.59
C ILE A 314 -12.57 -4.71 -7.77
N MET A 315 -11.28 -5.02 -7.87
CA MET A 315 -10.69 -5.91 -8.85
C MET A 315 -10.27 -7.19 -8.17
N GLU A 316 -10.57 -8.32 -8.79
CA GLU A 316 -9.96 -9.61 -8.51
C GLU A 316 -8.84 -9.85 -9.53
N ILE A 317 -7.66 -10.24 -9.03
CA ILE A 317 -6.48 -10.56 -9.85
C ILE A 317 -6.03 -11.98 -9.52
N ALA A 318 -5.85 -12.83 -10.53
CA ALA A 318 -5.39 -14.20 -10.36
C ALA A 318 -4.44 -14.58 -11.49
N PHE A 319 -3.61 -15.62 -11.30
CA PHE A 319 -2.78 -16.13 -12.40
C PHE A 319 -3.66 -16.59 -13.56
N LYS A 320 -3.18 -16.40 -14.80
CA LYS A 320 -3.90 -16.85 -16.01
C LYS A 320 -4.11 -18.37 -16.02
N ASP A 321 -3.13 -19.10 -15.50
CA ASP A 321 -3.11 -20.57 -15.45
C ASP A 321 -3.55 -21.13 -14.09
N ALA A 322 -4.29 -20.34 -13.30
CA ALA A 322 -4.92 -20.84 -12.08
C ALA A 322 -5.90 -21.97 -12.43
N CYS A 323 -5.82 -23.08 -11.70
CA CYS A 323 -6.60 -24.30 -11.96
C CYS A 323 -8.09 -24.13 -11.63
#